data_AF-A0A497FJB9-F1
#
_entry.id   AF-A0A497FJB9-F1
#
_cell.length_a   1.000
_cell.length_b   1.000
_cell.length_c   1.000
_cell.angle_alpha   90.00
_cell.angle_beta   90.00
_cell.angle_gamma   90.00
#
_symmetry.space_group_name_H-M   'P 1'
#
loop_
_entity.id
_entity.type
_entity.pdbx_description
1 polymer ?
#
loop_
_entity_poly.entity_id
_entity_poly.type
_entity_poly.pdbx_seq_one_letter_code
_entity_poly.pdbx_strand_id
1 'polypeptide(L)'
;MSKHMKEYIYVFKLDGRDGYEIYSHLLDKMPEVARCLTASNAYLIDWNFDDELKYLFVVVKCCCREEENIGLWLHGLLEKLFPEISIEKRRIVSSTKRIALNGREKLLASIAASIIKIKRKKVEEILAREGIRFTKPELSAQLLLFSYLSRGFSETLSEVYVYFYPHFLEKKYTSTDITIAFQEILREGLIVKENGIFKLTERGNRVVKNLHSVLEKELETIEKDLFSRTIAEINADLKEVIRRNGEFEDLSIEKILALLLKCGIEVRIAFRVLNRVIAILKIIDNGLSRDDIIEAVKLALDHIDKSRLYSSRFEFYMNTIDYLLVEDEEGKLRLLSTFDIKKMLMEKWFIYDFKVDEAIINNLASKVFEDLRLIYLSASPQIVFLQNEQSIAKVSKSFIEHLLDSEVRIQLPHYYKIVKSEDPTAKKIEIINQLTQRSISLFKEALIERDLRRVCDLFNVAAYNLVTAFLLSISQIPTIVHVLNCNILMTIIKKILK
;
A
#
# COMPACT_ATOMS: atom_id res chain seq x y z
N MET A 1 -15.79 42.06 -4.04
CA MET A 1 -15.17 41.25 -5.11
C MET A 1 -14.81 39.89 -4.55
N SER A 2 -15.39 38.80 -5.04
CA SER A 2 -15.10 37.45 -4.54
C SER A 2 -13.67 37.05 -4.92
N LYS A 3 -12.80 36.77 -3.93
CA LYS A 3 -11.48 36.17 -4.17
C LYS A 3 -11.70 34.75 -4.71
N HIS A 4 -11.57 34.57 -6.03
CA HIS A 4 -11.57 33.23 -6.61
C HIS A 4 -10.25 32.53 -6.26
N MET A 5 -10.33 31.48 -5.44
CA MET A 5 -9.20 30.59 -5.19
C MET A 5 -9.06 29.59 -6.35
N LYS A 6 -7.83 29.37 -6.80
CA LYS A 6 -7.45 28.40 -7.85
C LYS A 6 -6.34 27.50 -7.36
N GLU A 7 -6.25 26.31 -7.94
CA GLU A 7 -5.20 25.34 -7.70
C GLU A 7 -4.06 25.53 -8.72
N TYR A 8 -2.83 25.48 -8.24
CA TYR A 8 -1.60 25.69 -8.98
C TYR A 8 -0.62 24.56 -8.67
N ILE A 9 0.11 24.09 -9.67
CA ILE A 9 1.17 23.09 -9.49
C ILE A 9 2.52 23.76 -9.64
N TYR A 10 3.37 23.51 -8.66
CA TYR A 10 4.75 23.96 -8.61
C TYR A 10 5.67 22.76 -8.78
N VAL A 11 6.66 22.89 -9.67
CA VAL A 11 7.60 21.82 -9.99
C VAL A 11 9.01 22.24 -9.59
N PHE A 12 9.64 21.42 -8.76
CA PHE A 12 10.99 21.60 -8.25
C PHE A 12 11.85 20.41 -8.64
N LYS A 13 13.09 20.67 -9.07
CA LYS A 13 14.11 19.65 -9.23
C LYS A 13 15.00 19.66 -7.99
N LEU A 14 15.25 18.50 -7.42
CA LEU A 14 16.06 18.31 -6.22
C LEU A 14 17.34 17.57 -6.59
N ASP A 15 18.50 18.19 -6.40
CA ASP A 15 19.81 17.61 -6.71
C ASP A 15 20.65 17.52 -5.42
N GLY A 16 21.51 16.50 -5.29
CA GLY A 16 22.50 16.44 -4.20
C GLY A 16 22.48 15.20 -3.29
N ARG A 17 21.45 14.36 -3.36
CA ARG A 17 21.33 13.09 -2.60
C ARG A 17 20.66 11.98 -3.39
N ASP A 18 20.64 10.76 -2.88
CA ASP A 18 19.82 9.66 -3.42
C ASP A 18 18.33 10.07 -3.43
N GLY A 19 17.60 9.71 -4.48
CA GLY A 19 16.17 10.03 -4.60
C GLY A 19 15.35 9.52 -3.43
N TYR A 20 15.69 8.34 -2.91
CA TYR A 20 15.00 7.76 -1.77
C TYR A 20 15.19 8.58 -0.49
N GLU A 21 16.40 9.06 -0.24
CA GLU A 21 16.69 9.93 0.92
C GLU A 21 15.89 11.24 0.83
N ILE A 22 15.79 11.80 -0.38
CA ILE A 22 15.01 13.00 -0.65
C ILE A 22 13.52 12.74 -0.39
N TYR A 23 12.98 11.61 -0.88
CA TYR A 23 11.57 11.25 -0.66
C TYR A 23 11.23 11.07 0.82
N SER A 24 12.08 10.38 1.58
CA SER A 24 11.92 10.18 3.03
C SER A 24 11.93 11.51 3.78
N HIS A 25 12.85 12.40 3.43
CA HIS A 25 12.91 13.76 3.97
C HIS A 25 11.66 14.58 3.60
N LEU A 26 11.16 14.45 2.36
CA LEU A 26 9.92 15.10 1.92
C LEU A 26 8.72 14.61 2.72
N LEU A 27 8.55 13.30 2.91
CA LEU A 27 7.46 12.74 3.72
C LEU A 27 7.41 13.33 5.13
N ASP A 28 8.56 13.51 5.79
CA ASP A 28 8.66 14.11 7.13
C ASP A 28 8.32 15.62 7.14
N LYS A 29 8.74 16.36 6.11
CA LYS A 29 8.66 17.84 6.11
C LYS A 29 7.43 18.40 5.39
N MET A 30 6.76 17.64 4.53
CA MET A 30 5.57 18.11 3.83
C MET A 30 4.39 18.50 4.74
N PRO A 31 4.17 17.88 5.93
CA PRO A 31 3.23 18.40 6.92
C PRO A 31 3.57 19.81 7.41
N GLU A 32 4.86 20.15 7.55
CA GLU A 32 5.31 21.50 7.91
C GLU A 32 5.07 22.48 6.76
N VAL A 33 5.31 22.07 5.51
CA VAL A 33 4.97 22.85 4.32
C VAL A 33 3.47 23.17 4.28
N ALA A 34 2.60 22.19 4.55
CA ALA A 34 1.15 22.39 4.60
C ALA A 34 0.73 23.41 5.67
N ARG A 35 1.33 23.32 6.86
CA ARG A 35 1.07 24.25 7.97
C ARG A 35 1.49 25.69 7.62
N CYS A 36 2.66 25.86 7.02
CA CYS A 36 3.20 27.17 6.65
C CYS A 36 2.42 27.82 5.49
N LEU A 37 1.95 27.01 4.53
CA LEU A 37 1.05 27.47 3.46
C LEU A 37 -0.27 28.01 4.05
N THR A 38 -0.85 27.27 4.99
CA THR A 38 -2.13 27.63 5.63
C THR A 38 -2.05 28.98 6.33
N ALA A 39 -0.92 29.28 6.98
CA ALA A 39 -0.67 30.58 7.61
C ALA A 39 -0.59 31.75 6.60
N SER A 40 -0.38 31.45 5.31
CA SER A 40 -0.25 32.41 4.21
C SER A 40 -1.51 32.49 3.33
N ASN A 41 -2.66 31.99 3.80
CA ASN A 41 -3.92 31.88 3.02
C ASN A 41 -3.79 31.06 1.72
N ALA A 42 -2.89 30.08 1.72
CA ALA A 42 -2.74 29.07 0.68
C ALA A 42 -2.89 27.67 1.29
N TYR A 43 -3.30 26.67 0.52
CA TYR A 43 -3.52 25.32 1.03
C TYR A 43 -2.76 24.31 0.20
N LEU A 44 -1.94 23.48 0.84
CA LEU A 44 -1.41 22.29 0.19
C LEU A 44 -2.59 21.35 -0.09
N ILE A 45 -2.81 21.01 -1.35
CA ILE A 45 -3.85 20.08 -1.77
C ILE A 45 -3.27 18.68 -1.92
N ASP A 46 -2.12 18.59 -2.58
CA ASP A 46 -1.45 17.33 -2.85
C ASP A 46 0.04 17.58 -3.17
N TRP A 47 0.84 16.53 -3.13
CA TRP A 47 2.21 16.55 -3.62
C TRP A 47 2.66 15.15 -4.04
N ASN A 48 3.55 15.09 -5.02
CA ASN A 48 4.17 13.84 -5.44
C ASN A 48 5.65 14.09 -5.68
N PHE A 49 6.48 13.08 -5.45
CA PHE A 49 7.91 13.16 -5.73
C PHE A 49 8.35 11.93 -6.51
N ASP A 50 9.05 12.18 -7.60
CA ASP A 50 9.69 11.17 -8.42
C ASP A 50 11.13 11.01 -7.93
N ASP A 51 11.44 9.87 -7.33
CA ASP A 51 12.73 9.56 -6.72
C ASP A 51 13.82 9.24 -7.74
N GLU A 52 13.49 8.56 -8.84
CA GLU A 52 14.43 8.27 -9.92
C GLU A 52 14.97 9.56 -10.57
N LEU A 53 14.12 10.57 -10.71
CA LEU A 53 14.44 11.80 -11.42
C LEU A 53 14.64 13.01 -10.52
N LYS A 54 14.26 12.84 -9.25
CA LYS A 54 14.31 13.82 -8.18
C LYS A 54 13.48 15.07 -8.47
N TYR A 55 12.25 14.88 -8.92
CA TYR A 55 11.30 15.98 -9.15
C TYR A 55 10.18 15.97 -8.14
N LEU A 56 9.98 17.10 -7.47
CA LEU A 56 8.87 17.35 -6.56
C LEU A 56 7.78 18.17 -7.27
N PHE A 57 6.56 17.66 -7.22
CA PHE A 57 5.34 18.30 -7.67
C PHE A 57 4.52 18.70 -6.44
N VAL A 58 4.21 19.98 -6.30
CA VAL A 58 3.44 20.50 -5.15
C VAL A 58 2.19 21.19 -5.67
N VAL A 59 1.01 20.73 -5.26
CA VAL A 59 -0.28 21.30 -5.64
C VAL A 59 -0.78 22.20 -4.52
N VAL A 60 -0.97 23.48 -4.82
CA VAL A 60 -1.41 24.49 -3.84
C VAL A 60 -2.63 25.24 -4.33
N LYS A 61 -3.61 25.44 -3.45
CA LYS A 61 -4.79 26.26 -3.68
C LYS A 61 -4.63 27.63 -3.04
N CYS A 62 -4.72 28.69 -3.84
CA CYS A 62 -4.52 30.07 -3.37
C CYS A 62 -5.29 31.08 -4.23
N CYS A 63 -5.26 32.36 -3.83
CA CYS A 63 -5.97 33.42 -4.55
C CYS A 63 -5.30 33.74 -5.89
N CYS A 64 -6.10 33.96 -6.95
CA CYS A 64 -5.57 34.47 -8.22
C CYS A 64 -4.85 35.80 -8.02
N ARG A 65 -3.62 35.91 -8.54
CA ARG A 65 -2.61 36.99 -8.41
C ARG A 65 -1.51 36.75 -7.38
N GLU A 66 -1.57 35.70 -6.58
CA GLU A 66 -0.51 35.34 -5.62
C GLU A 66 0.34 34.14 -6.10
N GLU A 67 0.11 33.62 -7.31
CA GLU A 67 0.76 32.40 -7.80
C GLU A 67 2.29 32.45 -7.88
N GLU A 68 2.87 33.52 -8.41
CA GLU A 68 4.34 33.66 -8.51
C GLU A 68 4.97 33.83 -7.12
N ASN A 69 4.30 34.60 -6.25
CA ASN A 69 4.73 34.85 -4.87
C ASN A 69 4.75 33.56 -4.06
N ILE A 70 3.70 32.73 -4.17
CA ILE A 70 3.62 31.44 -3.49
C ILE A 70 4.66 30.47 -4.03
N GLY A 71 4.93 30.48 -5.34
CA GLY A 71 5.96 29.64 -5.92
C GLY A 71 7.38 30.01 -5.50
N LEU A 72 7.67 31.31 -5.35
CA LEU A 72 8.95 31.80 -4.80
C LEU A 72 9.07 31.48 -3.32
N TRP A 73 7.98 31.67 -2.58
CA TRP A 73 7.93 31.34 -1.16
C TRP A 73 8.11 29.84 -0.90
N LEU A 74 7.45 28.99 -1.68
CA LEU A 74 7.61 27.53 -1.62
C LEU A 74 9.06 27.12 -1.91
N HIS A 75 9.68 27.72 -2.93
CA HIS A 75 11.08 27.47 -3.24
C HIS A 75 11.98 27.78 -2.04
N GLY A 76 11.87 28.98 -1.46
CA GLY A 76 12.67 29.36 -0.29
C GLY A 76 12.35 28.53 0.97
N LEU A 77 11.10 28.12 1.15
CA LEU A 77 10.72 27.23 2.25
C LEU A 77 11.35 25.84 2.08
N LEU A 78 11.29 25.27 0.87
CA LEU A 78 11.91 23.98 0.58
C LEU A 78 13.43 24.07 0.76
N GLU A 79 14.10 25.12 0.29
CA GLU A 79 15.54 25.32 0.52
C GLU A 79 15.89 25.37 2.01
N LYS A 80 15.03 26.00 2.83
CA LYS A 80 15.23 26.05 4.28
C LYS A 80 15.01 24.69 4.97
N LEU A 81 14.01 23.94 4.54
CA LEU A 81 13.69 22.63 5.10
C LEU A 81 14.67 21.54 4.63
N PHE A 82 15.32 21.78 3.49
CA PHE A 82 16.26 20.87 2.85
C PHE A 82 17.59 21.56 2.53
N PRO A 83 18.33 22.04 3.54
CA PRO A 83 19.53 22.86 3.33
C PRO A 83 20.68 22.10 2.64
N GLU A 84 20.59 20.76 2.62
CA GLU A 84 21.58 19.87 2.01
C GLU A 84 21.18 19.41 0.59
N ILE A 85 20.04 19.88 0.07
CA ILE A 85 19.53 19.52 -1.25
C ILE A 85 19.44 20.80 -2.09
N SER A 86 20.09 20.79 -3.25
CA SER A 86 19.99 21.87 -4.23
C SER A 86 18.61 21.82 -4.87
N ILE A 87 17.80 22.86 -4.67
CA ILE A 87 16.43 22.92 -5.18
C ILE A 87 16.36 23.95 -6.30
N GLU A 88 16.00 23.50 -7.50
CA GLU A 88 15.79 24.37 -8.66
C GLU A 88 14.29 24.43 -8.98
N LYS A 89 13.70 25.63 -8.90
CA LYS A 89 12.33 25.87 -9.36
C LYS A 89 12.28 25.83 -10.89
N ARG A 90 11.62 24.81 -11.46
CA ARG A 90 11.58 24.59 -12.92
C ARG A 90 10.41 25.27 -13.60
N ARG A 91 9.20 25.25 -13.00
CA ARG A 91 8.01 25.91 -13.58
C ARG A 91 6.84 26.03 -12.61
N ILE A 92 5.94 26.99 -12.88
CA ILE A 92 4.58 27.08 -12.33
C ILE A 92 3.60 26.66 -13.44
N VAL A 93 2.66 25.77 -13.14
CA VAL A 93 1.59 25.33 -14.06
C VAL A 93 0.23 25.73 -13.47
N SER A 94 -0.60 26.44 -14.23
CA SER A 94 -1.84 27.06 -13.71
C SER A 94 -3.11 26.22 -13.91
N SER A 95 -4.04 26.40 -12.97
CA SER A 95 -5.44 25.94 -12.90
C SER A 95 -5.70 24.51 -13.36
N THR A 96 -5.61 23.57 -12.44
CA THR A 96 -5.87 22.16 -12.70
C THR A 96 -6.93 21.65 -11.72
N LYS A 97 -8.20 21.60 -12.14
CA LYS A 97 -9.28 21.03 -11.31
C LYS A 97 -9.24 19.50 -11.20
N ARG A 98 -8.37 18.83 -11.95
CA ARG A 98 -8.21 17.37 -11.99
C ARG A 98 -6.79 16.99 -12.39
N ILE A 99 -5.88 16.94 -11.43
CA ILE A 99 -4.65 16.15 -11.60
C ILE A 99 -4.56 15.23 -10.39
N ALA A 100 -5.31 14.15 -10.47
CA ALA A 100 -4.93 12.89 -9.88
C ALA A 100 -5.75 11.85 -10.64
N LEU A 101 -5.13 11.21 -11.63
CA LEU A 101 -5.63 9.90 -12.01
C LEU A 101 -5.58 9.05 -10.73
N ASN A 102 -6.68 8.42 -10.36
CA ASN A 102 -6.64 7.45 -9.27
C ASN A 102 -5.68 6.30 -9.66
N GLY A 103 -5.16 5.55 -8.69
CA GLY A 103 -4.17 4.50 -8.94
C GLY A 103 -4.57 3.55 -10.08
N ARG A 104 -5.86 3.22 -10.16
CA ARG A 104 -6.43 2.38 -11.23
C ARG A 104 -6.25 2.98 -12.63
N GLU A 105 -6.55 4.26 -12.80
CA GLU A 105 -6.41 4.93 -14.10
C GLU A 105 -4.95 5.01 -14.54
N LYS A 106 -4.02 5.25 -13.60
CA LYS A 106 -2.57 5.20 -13.88
C LYS A 106 -2.17 3.82 -14.37
N LEU A 107 -2.55 2.77 -13.65
CA LEU A 107 -2.25 1.39 -13.99
C LEU A 107 -2.81 0.99 -15.37
N LEU A 108 -4.08 1.28 -15.64
CA LEU A 108 -4.73 0.97 -16.91
C LEU A 108 -4.05 1.66 -18.09
N ALA A 109 -3.62 2.90 -17.89
CA ALA A 109 -2.94 3.67 -18.91
C ALA A 109 -1.51 3.10 -19.16
N SER A 110 -0.77 2.72 -18.11
CA SER A 110 0.51 2.01 -18.23
C SER A 110 0.38 0.69 -19.00
N ILE A 111 -0.61 -0.13 -18.67
CA ILE A 111 -0.92 -1.37 -19.40
C ILE A 111 -1.19 -1.07 -20.88
N ALA A 112 -2.01 -0.07 -21.15
CA ALA A 112 -2.34 0.34 -22.52
C ALA A 112 -1.09 0.79 -23.29
N ALA A 113 -0.20 1.57 -22.66
CA ALA A 113 1.03 2.05 -23.28
C ALA A 113 1.96 0.88 -23.67
N SER A 114 2.14 -0.09 -22.78
CA SER A 114 2.92 -1.31 -23.03
C SER A 114 2.33 -2.16 -24.14
N ILE A 115 1.02 -2.44 -24.12
CA ILE A 115 0.39 -3.27 -25.16
C ILE A 115 0.41 -2.57 -26.52
N ILE A 116 0.19 -1.24 -26.58
CA ILE A 116 0.30 -0.47 -27.82
C ILE A 116 1.71 -0.60 -28.42
N LYS A 117 2.74 -0.53 -27.58
CA LYS A 117 4.15 -0.74 -28.00
C LYS A 117 4.34 -2.15 -28.58
N ILE A 118 3.81 -3.19 -27.92
CA ILE A 118 3.89 -4.59 -28.38
C ILE A 118 3.09 -4.81 -29.67
N LYS A 119 1.91 -4.17 -29.83
CA LYS A 119 0.95 -4.37 -30.93
C LYS A 119 0.87 -3.22 -31.91
N ARG A 120 1.96 -2.48 -32.08
CA ARG A 120 2.03 -1.28 -32.94
C ARG A 120 1.35 -1.46 -34.31
N LYS A 121 1.69 -2.52 -35.05
CA LYS A 121 1.12 -2.78 -36.39
C LYS A 121 -0.41 -2.88 -36.38
N LYS A 122 -0.96 -3.54 -35.36
CA LYS A 122 -2.41 -3.73 -35.21
C LYS A 122 -3.12 -2.43 -34.84
N VAL A 123 -2.46 -1.56 -34.06
CA VAL A 123 -2.93 -0.22 -33.75
C VAL A 123 -2.96 0.64 -35.03
N GLU A 124 -1.89 0.59 -35.83
CA GLU A 124 -1.82 1.29 -37.13
C GLU A 124 -2.92 0.81 -38.09
N GLU A 125 -3.19 -0.50 -38.16
CA GLU A 125 -4.29 -1.06 -38.96
C GLU A 125 -5.67 -0.56 -38.51
N ILE A 126 -5.92 -0.44 -37.19
CA ILE A 126 -7.18 0.07 -36.66
C ILE A 126 -7.38 1.53 -37.07
N LEU A 127 -6.34 2.35 -36.90
CA LEU A 127 -6.38 3.76 -37.29
C LEU A 127 -6.60 3.90 -38.80
N ALA A 128 -5.90 3.09 -39.61
CA ALA A 128 -6.05 3.10 -41.06
C ALA A 128 -7.44 2.70 -41.54
N ARG A 129 -8.08 1.71 -40.89
CA ARG A 129 -9.48 1.29 -41.20
C ARG A 129 -10.50 2.39 -40.94
N GLU A 130 -10.23 3.26 -39.97
CA GLU A 130 -11.05 4.43 -39.65
C GLU A 130 -10.67 5.66 -40.50
N GLY A 131 -9.80 5.48 -41.50
CA GLY A 131 -9.34 6.52 -42.42
C GLY A 131 -8.36 7.52 -41.79
N ILE A 132 -7.73 7.17 -40.67
CA ILE A 132 -6.89 8.07 -39.88
C ILE A 132 -5.41 7.76 -40.14
N ARG A 133 -4.62 8.80 -40.38
CA ARG A 133 -3.16 8.71 -40.47
C ARG A 133 -2.52 9.75 -39.56
N PHE A 134 -1.84 9.26 -38.52
CA PHE A 134 -1.11 10.07 -37.58
C PHE A 134 0.39 9.98 -37.82
N THR A 135 1.10 11.08 -37.56
CA THR A 135 2.56 11.12 -37.61
C THR A 135 3.15 10.24 -36.50
N LYS A 136 2.48 10.18 -35.34
CA LYS A 136 2.85 9.35 -34.19
C LYS A 136 1.65 8.49 -33.74
N PRO A 137 1.37 7.36 -34.40
CA PRO A 137 0.17 6.56 -34.16
C PRO A 137 0.10 5.97 -32.74
N GLU A 138 1.23 5.52 -32.18
CA GLU A 138 1.31 5.00 -30.81
C GLU A 138 0.94 6.07 -29.77
N LEU A 139 1.57 7.24 -29.85
CA LEU A 139 1.30 8.37 -28.95
C LEU A 139 -0.14 8.85 -29.08
N SER A 140 -0.65 8.92 -30.31
CA SER A 140 -2.02 9.37 -30.56
C SER A 140 -3.05 8.37 -30.01
N ALA A 141 -2.80 7.07 -30.14
CA ALA A 141 -3.63 6.03 -29.54
C ALA A 141 -3.59 6.08 -28.00
N GLN A 142 -2.42 6.33 -27.40
CA GLN A 142 -2.27 6.51 -25.96
C GLN A 142 -3.04 7.75 -25.46
N LEU A 143 -2.98 8.87 -26.18
CA LEU A 143 -3.73 10.10 -25.85
C LEU A 143 -5.26 9.90 -25.93
N LEU A 144 -5.74 9.16 -26.93
CA LEU A 144 -7.16 8.82 -27.08
C LEU A 144 -7.66 7.93 -25.92
N LEU A 145 -6.89 6.90 -25.55
CA LEU A 145 -7.20 6.03 -24.41
C LEU A 145 -7.12 6.80 -23.09
N PHE A 146 -6.14 7.69 -22.94
CA PHE A 146 -6.06 8.56 -21.78
C PHE A 146 -7.30 9.46 -21.67
N SER A 147 -7.75 10.07 -22.77
CA SER A 147 -8.98 10.86 -22.81
C SER A 147 -10.20 10.03 -22.37
N TYR A 148 -10.27 8.77 -22.80
CA TYR A 148 -11.33 7.85 -22.40
C TYR A 148 -11.31 7.56 -20.90
N LEU A 149 -10.14 7.21 -20.34
CA LEU A 149 -9.98 6.87 -18.93
C LEU A 149 -10.26 8.07 -18.01
N SER A 150 -9.74 9.25 -18.36
CA SER A 150 -9.89 10.50 -17.59
C SER A 150 -11.24 11.21 -17.79
N ARG A 151 -12.07 10.72 -18.73
CA ARG A 151 -13.32 11.37 -19.19
C ARG A 151 -13.07 12.78 -19.75
N GLY A 152 -11.95 12.94 -20.44
CA GLY A 152 -11.48 14.19 -21.02
C GLY A 152 -10.39 14.88 -20.19
N PHE A 153 -9.69 15.81 -20.81
CA PHE A 153 -8.60 16.55 -20.20
C PHE A 153 -8.75 18.05 -20.46
N SER A 154 -8.15 18.87 -19.58
CA SER A 154 -8.27 20.32 -19.63
C SER A 154 -7.58 20.95 -20.85
N GLU A 155 -7.97 22.19 -21.16
CA GLU A 155 -7.37 22.96 -22.25
C GLU A 155 -5.86 23.21 -22.09
N THR A 156 -5.35 23.21 -20.86
CA THR A 156 -3.92 23.44 -20.58
C THR A 156 -3.07 22.20 -20.84
N LEU A 157 -3.68 21.05 -21.15
CA LEU A 157 -3.03 19.75 -21.39
C LEU A 157 -2.12 19.28 -20.24
N SER A 158 -2.22 19.89 -19.07
CA SER A 158 -1.33 19.62 -17.94
C SER A 158 -1.38 18.16 -17.47
N GLU A 159 -2.55 17.55 -17.50
CA GLU A 159 -2.78 16.15 -17.15
C GLU A 159 -2.02 15.21 -18.10
N VAL A 160 -1.97 15.59 -19.38
CA VAL A 160 -1.26 14.84 -20.42
C VAL A 160 0.24 14.90 -20.17
N TYR A 161 0.78 16.06 -19.83
CA TYR A 161 2.21 16.20 -19.54
C TYR A 161 2.65 15.42 -18.30
N VAL A 162 1.82 15.35 -17.26
CA VAL A 162 2.10 14.53 -16.06
C VAL A 162 2.11 13.04 -16.41
N TYR A 163 1.17 12.59 -17.24
CA TYR A 163 1.06 11.18 -17.60
C TYR A 163 2.18 10.70 -18.54
N PHE A 164 2.54 11.50 -19.55
CA PHE A 164 3.62 11.16 -20.47
C PHE A 164 5.00 11.54 -19.93
N TYR A 165 5.09 12.03 -18.69
CA TYR A 165 6.34 12.45 -18.07
C TYR A 165 7.42 11.37 -18.09
N PRO A 166 7.15 10.12 -17.64
CA PRO A 166 8.07 8.97 -17.79
C PRO A 166 8.62 8.81 -19.22
N HIS A 167 7.76 8.98 -20.23
CA HIS A 167 8.12 8.81 -21.63
C HIS A 167 8.97 9.96 -22.20
N PHE A 168 8.94 11.16 -21.60
CA PHE A 168 9.87 12.24 -21.98
C PHE A 168 11.30 11.95 -21.54
N LEU A 169 11.47 11.24 -20.42
CA LEU A 169 12.77 11.01 -19.78
C LEU A 169 13.52 9.87 -20.44
N GLU A 170 12.79 8.86 -20.90
CA GLU A 170 13.27 7.85 -21.84
C GLU A 170 13.60 8.43 -23.23
N LYS A 171 13.42 9.75 -23.44
CA LYS A 171 13.55 10.46 -24.72
C LYS A 171 12.68 9.87 -25.84
N LYS A 172 11.60 9.15 -25.47
CA LYS A 172 10.75 8.45 -26.42
C LYS A 172 9.82 9.41 -27.17
N TYR A 173 9.33 10.43 -26.47
CA TYR A 173 8.53 11.51 -27.03
C TYR A 173 9.02 12.86 -26.49
N THR A 174 8.70 13.95 -27.18
CA THR A 174 8.93 15.33 -26.74
C THR A 174 7.60 16.04 -26.47
N SER A 175 7.63 17.19 -25.79
CA SER A 175 6.44 18.04 -25.64
C SER A 175 5.86 18.47 -26.99
N THR A 176 6.73 18.67 -27.98
CA THR A 176 6.36 18.96 -29.37
C THR A 176 5.61 17.78 -30.00
N ASP A 177 6.08 16.54 -29.80
CA ASP A 177 5.40 15.34 -30.33
C ASP A 177 3.97 15.21 -29.79
N ILE A 178 3.75 15.51 -28.51
CA ILE A 178 2.41 15.51 -27.90
C ILE A 178 1.54 16.60 -28.49
N THR A 179 2.09 17.81 -28.64
CA THR A 179 1.34 18.92 -29.22
C THR A 179 0.90 18.60 -30.64
N ILE A 180 1.79 18.01 -31.44
CA ILE A 180 1.50 17.55 -32.81
C ILE A 180 0.43 16.46 -32.78
N ALA A 181 0.62 15.39 -32.00
CA ALA A 181 -0.34 14.30 -31.92
C ALA A 181 -1.72 14.79 -31.46
N PHE A 182 -1.76 15.68 -30.46
CA PHE A 182 -2.99 16.30 -29.99
C PHE A 182 -3.70 17.12 -31.08
N GLN A 183 -2.96 17.96 -31.81
CA GLN A 183 -3.50 18.74 -32.92
C GLN A 183 -4.01 17.83 -34.05
N GLU A 184 -3.32 16.73 -34.35
CA GLU A 184 -3.79 15.75 -35.33
C GLU A 184 -5.10 15.09 -34.86
N ILE A 185 -5.20 14.65 -33.60
CA ILE A 185 -6.43 14.08 -33.03
C ILE A 185 -7.60 15.07 -33.11
N LEU A 186 -7.34 16.34 -32.81
CA LEU A 186 -8.34 17.41 -32.90
C LEU A 186 -8.77 17.66 -34.34
N ARG A 187 -7.82 17.73 -35.28
CA ARG A 187 -8.08 17.94 -36.72
C ARG A 187 -8.89 16.79 -37.33
N GLU A 188 -8.62 15.56 -36.91
CA GLU A 188 -9.37 14.36 -37.34
C GLU A 188 -10.77 14.27 -36.69
N GLY A 189 -11.14 15.22 -35.83
CA GLY A 189 -12.44 15.26 -35.18
C GLY A 189 -12.69 14.09 -34.22
N LEU A 190 -11.63 13.53 -33.64
CA LEU A 190 -11.75 12.45 -32.65
C LEU A 190 -12.00 12.98 -31.23
N ILE A 191 -11.64 14.24 -31.00
CA ILE A 191 -11.96 14.98 -29.79
C ILE A 191 -12.59 16.32 -30.14
N VAL A 192 -13.36 16.87 -29.22
CA VAL A 192 -14.00 18.18 -29.33
C VAL A 192 -13.85 18.94 -28.01
N LYS A 193 -13.73 20.27 -28.11
CA LYS A 193 -13.69 21.15 -26.93
C LYS A 193 -15.11 21.52 -26.52
N GLU A 194 -15.49 21.13 -25.31
CA GLU A 194 -16.76 21.48 -24.68
C GLU A 194 -16.50 22.00 -23.26
N ASN A 195 -16.99 23.20 -22.93
CA ASN A 195 -16.87 23.79 -21.59
C ASN A 195 -15.43 23.81 -21.04
N GLY A 196 -14.44 24.06 -21.91
CA GLY A 196 -13.02 24.09 -21.54
C GLY A 196 -12.37 22.72 -21.34
N ILE A 197 -13.05 21.63 -21.73
CA ILE A 197 -12.58 20.25 -21.63
C ILE A 197 -12.57 19.61 -23.02
N PHE A 198 -11.48 18.93 -23.37
CA PHE A 198 -11.42 18.12 -24.58
C PHE A 198 -11.98 16.72 -24.29
N LYS A 199 -13.06 16.37 -24.97
CA LYS A 199 -13.75 15.07 -24.84
C LYS A 199 -13.74 14.31 -26.15
N LEU A 200 -13.85 12.98 -26.07
CA LEU A 200 -14.00 12.12 -27.25
C LEU A 200 -15.32 12.39 -27.97
N THR A 201 -15.26 12.52 -29.29
CA THR A 201 -16.44 12.50 -30.16
C THR A 201 -16.97 11.07 -30.31
N GLU A 202 -18.11 10.87 -30.98
CA GLU A 202 -18.58 9.51 -31.31
C GLU A 202 -17.55 8.73 -32.15
N ARG A 203 -16.90 9.41 -33.10
CA ARG A 203 -15.82 8.83 -33.91
C ARG A 203 -14.63 8.47 -33.03
N GLY A 204 -14.20 9.36 -32.14
CA GLY A 204 -13.14 9.07 -31.17
C GLY A 204 -13.47 7.88 -30.27
N ASN A 205 -14.69 7.81 -29.75
CA ASN A 205 -15.17 6.69 -28.93
C ASN A 205 -15.15 5.36 -29.69
N ARG A 206 -15.48 5.34 -30.98
CA ARG A 206 -15.39 4.13 -31.82
C ARG A 206 -13.96 3.64 -31.96
N VAL A 207 -13.02 4.55 -32.27
CA VAL A 207 -11.59 4.25 -32.36
C VAL A 207 -11.09 3.68 -31.03
N VAL A 208 -11.40 4.35 -29.91
CA VAL A 208 -11.02 3.91 -28.57
C VAL A 208 -11.58 2.54 -28.23
N LYS A 209 -12.85 2.24 -28.55
CA LYS A 209 -13.45 0.92 -28.33
C LYS A 209 -12.71 -0.19 -29.08
N ASN A 210 -12.32 0.08 -30.33
CA ASN A 210 -11.54 -0.87 -31.13
C ASN A 210 -10.14 -1.08 -30.54
N LEU A 211 -9.48 -0.02 -30.07
CA LEU A 211 -8.21 -0.11 -29.37
C LEU A 211 -8.34 -0.91 -28.07
N HIS A 212 -9.36 -0.62 -27.26
CA HIS A 212 -9.63 -1.33 -26.00
C HIS A 212 -9.83 -2.84 -26.22
N SER A 213 -10.54 -3.23 -27.28
CA SER A 213 -10.71 -4.65 -27.63
C SER A 213 -9.38 -5.35 -27.95
N VAL A 214 -8.41 -4.65 -28.54
CA VAL A 214 -7.06 -5.21 -28.75
C VAL A 214 -6.33 -5.38 -27.42
N LEU A 215 -6.44 -4.40 -26.51
CA LEU A 215 -5.84 -4.48 -25.17
C LEU A 215 -6.38 -5.70 -24.40
N GLU A 216 -7.70 -5.88 -24.38
CA GLU A 216 -8.34 -7.01 -23.70
C GLU A 216 -7.94 -8.35 -24.30
N LYS A 217 -7.95 -8.49 -25.64
CA LYS A 217 -7.55 -9.74 -26.31
C LYS A 217 -6.09 -10.10 -26.04
N GLU A 218 -5.21 -9.11 -25.94
CA GLU A 218 -3.81 -9.38 -25.63
C GLU A 218 -3.62 -9.83 -24.19
N LEU A 219 -4.28 -9.17 -23.24
CA LEU A 219 -4.30 -9.60 -21.84
C LEU A 219 -4.80 -11.03 -21.71
N GLU A 220 -5.90 -11.39 -22.39
CA GLU A 220 -6.43 -12.75 -22.41
C GLU A 220 -5.47 -13.77 -23.02
N THR A 221 -4.68 -13.37 -24.03
CA THR A 221 -3.70 -14.26 -24.66
C THR A 221 -2.57 -14.56 -23.69
N ILE A 222 -2.03 -13.54 -23.03
CA ILE A 222 -0.97 -13.68 -22.02
C ILE A 222 -1.48 -14.48 -20.81
N GLU A 223 -2.72 -14.25 -20.38
CA GLU A 223 -3.36 -15.00 -19.30
C GLU A 223 -3.43 -16.51 -19.60
N LYS A 224 -3.74 -16.89 -20.85
CA LYS A 224 -3.81 -18.29 -21.28
C LYS A 224 -2.45 -18.97 -21.30
N ASP A 225 -1.40 -18.28 -21.74
CA ASP A 225 -0.04 -18.83 -21.80
C ASP A 225 0.55 -19.12 -20.40
N LEU A 226 0.01 -18.49 -19.35
CA LEU A 226 0.45 -18.70 -17.97
C LEU A 226 -0.10 -20.01 -17.36
N PHE A 227 -1.22 -20.55 -17.86
CA PHE A 227 -1.82 -21.79 -17.32
C PHE A 227 -0.92 -23.02 -17.47
N SER A 228 0.05 -22.99 -18.38
CA SER A 228 0.98 -24.10 -18.63
C SER A 228 2.28 -24.03 -17.83
N ARG A 229 2.50 -22.99 -17.00
CA ARG A 229 3.75 -22.76 -16.28
C ARG A 229 3.67 -23.15 -14.81
N THR A 230 4.81 -23.54 -14.22
CA THR A 230 4.88 -23.84 -12.78
C THR A 230 4.97 -22.56 -11.93
N ILE A 231 4.60 -22.63 -10.64
CA ILE A 231 4.69 -21.46 -9.72
C ILE A 231 6.13 -20.93 -9.64
N ALA A 232 7.13 -21.82 -9.62
CA ALA A 232 8.54 -21.44 -9.59
C ALA A 232 8.96 -20.69 -10.85
N GLU A 233 8.52 -21.13 -12.04
CA GLU A 233 8.77 -20.41 -13.30
C GLU A 233 8.12 -19.04 -13.32
N ILE A 234 6.91 -18.92 -12.75
CA ILE A 234 6.24 -17.63 -12.69
C ILE A 234 6.96 -16.69 -11.72
N ASN A 235 7.32 -17.16 -10.52
CA ASN A 235 8.04 -16.36 -9.53
C ASN A 235 9.41 -15.90 -10.05
N ALA A 236 10.12 -16.71 -10.84
CA ALA A 236 11.38 -16.32 -11.46
C ALA A 236 11.25 -15.18 -12.49
N ASP A 237 10.07 -15.05 -13.10
CA ASP A 237 9.76 -13.99 -14.07
C ASP A 237 9.16 -12.73 -13.42
N LEU A 238 8.81 -12.77 -12.14
CA LEU A 238 8.23 -11.61 -11.44
C LEU A 238 9.33 -10.63 -11.05
N LYS A 239 9.07 -9.35 -11.27
CA LYS A 239 9.98 -8.25 -10.92
C LYS A 239 9.97 -8.01 -9.42
N GLU A 240 11.07 -7.46 -8.92
CA GLU A 240 11.12 -6.85 -7.59
C GLU A 240 10.13 -5.69 -7.48
N VAL A 241 9.63 -5.47 -6.28
CA VAL A 241 8.61 -4.48 -5.95
C VAL A 241 9.17 -3.45 -5.01
N ILE A 242 8.90 -2.19 -5.30
CA ILE A 242 9.30 -1.08 -4.45
C ILE A 242 8.28 -0.95 -3.30
N ARG A 243 8.77 -1.13 -2.07
CA ARG A 243 8.01 -0.93 -0.84
C ARG A 243 7.78 0.55 -0.55
N ARG A 244 6.91 0.87 0.41
CA ARG A 244 6.65 2.27 0.85
C ARG A 244 7.90 2.95 1.42
N ASN A 245 8.85 2.17 1.94
CA ASN A 245 10.16 2.61 2.41
C ASN A 245 11.23 2.45 1.31
N GLY A 246 10.87 2.46 0.02
CA GLY A 246 11.80 2.41 -1.11
C GLY A 246 12.66 1.14 -1.25
N GLU A 247 12.58 0.21 -0.29
CA GLU A 247 13.27 -1.07 -0.38
C GLU A 247 12.64 -1.96 -1.45
N PHE A 248 13.49 -2.70 -2.15
CA PHE A 248 13.06 -3.73 -3.09
C PHE A 248 12.68 -5.02 -2.34
N GLU A 249 11.58 -5.62 -2.74
CA GLU A 249 11.11 -6.91 -2.23
C GLU A 249 10.73 -7.84 -3.37
N ASP A 250 11.15 -9.10 -3.28
CA ASP A 250 10.69 -10.16 -4.16
C ASP A 250 9.16 -10.33 -4.05
N LEU A 251 8.49 -10.09 -5.17
CA LEU A 251 7.10 -10.43 -5.34
C LEU A 251 6.97 -11.94 -5.48
N SER A 252 6.12 -12.54 -4.67
CA SER A 252 5.77 -13.95 -4.82
C SER A 252 4.27 -14.12 -4.97
N ILE A 253 3.88 -15.04 -5.85
CA ILE A 253 2.47 -15.39 -6.07
C ILE A 253 1.84 -15.90 -4.78
N GLU A 254 2.60 -16.62 -3.96
CA GLU A 254 2.17 -17.15 -2.68
C GLU A 254 1.78 -16.02 -1.71
N LYS A 255 2.51 -14.91 -1.71
CA LYS A 255 2.16 -13.73 -0.91
C LYS A 255 0.84 -13.13 -1.40
N ILE A 256 0.66 -12.95 -2.71
CA ILE A 256 -0.59 -12.42 -3.29
C ILE A 256 -1.77 -13.34 -2.94
N LEU A 257 -1.59 -14.66 -3.11
CA LEU A 257 -2.60 -15.66 -2.77
C LEU A 257 -2.96 -15.62 -1.28
N ALA A 258 -1.96 -15.58 -0.39
CA ALA A 258 -2.18 -15.49 1.04
C ALA A 258 -3.00 -14.23 1.41
N LEU A 259 -2.68 -13.08 0.81
CA LEU A 259 -3.42 -11.84 1.01
C LEU A 259 -4.87 -11.95 0.52
N LEU A 260 -5.11 -12.53 -0.66
CA LEU A 260 -6.46 -12.77 -1.19
C LEU A 260 -7.29 -13.63 -0.24
N LEU A 261 -6.72 -14.74 0.27
CA LEU A 261 -7.40 -15.64 1.19
C LEU A 261 -7.72 -14.96 2.53
N LYS A 262 -6.80 -14.15 3.06
CA LYS A 262 -7.04 -13.35 4.27
C LYS A 262 -8.15 -12.31 4.09
N CYS A 263 -8.35 -11.82 2.88
CA CYS A 263 -9.46 -10.94 2.53
C CYS A 263 -10.82 -11.68 2.44
N GLY A 264 -10.87 -12.97 2.78
CA GLY A 264 -12.08 -13.79 2.70
C GLY A 264 -12.53 -14.04 1.26
N ILE A 265 -11.61 -13.98 0.30
CA ILE A 265 -11.87 -14.29 -1.10
C ILE A 265 -11.82 -15.82 -1.25
N GLU A 266 -12.83 -16.39 -1.87
CA GLU A 266 -12.92 -17.84 -2.06
C GLU A 266 -11.71 -18.37 -2.82
N VAL A 267 -11.17 -19.52 -2.39
CA VAL A 267 -9.97 -20.14 -2.98
C VAL A 267 -10.07 -20.25 -4.51
N ARG A 268 -11.24 -20.66 -5.03
CA ARG A 268 -11.47 -20.79 -6.48
C ARG A 268 -11.36 -19.44 -7.20
N ILE A 269 -11.82 -18.36 -6.59
CA ILE A 269 -11.74 -17.01 -7.15
C ILE A 269 -10.30 -16.52 -7.05
N ALA A 270 -9.66 -16.68 -5.89
CA ALA A 270 -8.27 -16.27 -5.68
C ALA A 270 -7.33 -16.87 -6.74
N PHE A 271 -7.43 -18.16 -7.04
CA PHE A 271 -6.63 -18.78 -8.11
C PHE A 271 -6.92 -18.23 -9.51
N ARG A 272 -8.18 -17.93 -9.84
CA ARG A 272 -8.54 -17.34 -11.15
C ARG A 272 -7.98 -15.92 -11.30
N VAL A 273 -7.90 -15.17 -10.20
CA VAL A 273 -7.37 -13.79 -10.18
C VAL A 273 -5.87 -13.78 -10.47
N LEU A 274 -5.13 -14.76 -9.94
CA LEU A 274 -3.66 -14.79 -10.03
C LEU A 274 -3.16 -14.68 -11.48
N ASN A 275 -3.70 -15.48 -12.40
CA ASN A 275 -3.24 -15.47 -13.79
C ASN A 275 -3.38 -14.08 -14.44
N ARG A 276 -4.49 -13.40 -14.17
CA ARG A 276 -4.72 -12.05 -14.67
C ARG A 276 -3.83 -11.02 -14.00
N VAL A 277 -3.56 -11.15 -12.70
CA VAL A 277 -2.59 -10.31 -11.99
C VAL A 277 -1.21 -10.48 -12.60
N ILE A 278 -0.73 -11.71 -12.75
CA ILE A 278 0.58 -12.01 -13.33
C ILE A 278 0.67 -11.48 -14.76
N ALA A 279 -0.38 -11.65 -15.58
CA ALA A 279 -0.43 -11.11 -16.94
C ALA A 279 -0.27 -9.58 -16.94
N ILE A 280 -0.98 -8.87 -16.05
CA ILE A 280 -0.85 -7.41 -15.89
C ILE A 280 0.59 -7.03 -15.49
N LEU A 281 1.14 -7.68 -14.47
CA LEU A 281 2.45 -7.34 -13.92
C LEU A 281 3.60 -7.60 -14.91
N LYS A 282 3.49 -8.65 -15.75
CA LYS A 282 4.49 -8.94 -16.80
C LYS A 282 4.51 -7.90 -17.92
N ILE A 283 3.39 -7.24 -18.19
CA ILE A 283 3.26 -6.25 -19.27
C ILE A 283 3.85 -4.89 -18.89
N ILE A 284 3.91 -4.59 -17.59
CA ILE A 284 4.41 -3.30 -17.11
C ILE A 284 5.93 -3.33 -17.12
N ASP A 285 6.55 -2.51 -17.98
CA ASP A 285 8.00 -2.48 -18.21
C ASP A 285 8.76 -1.76 -17.07
N ASN A 286 8.14 -0.76 -16.45
CA ASN A 286 8.75 0.12 -15.45
C ASN A 286 8.54 -0.50 -14.05
N GLY A 287 9.48 -0.31 -13.12
CA GLY A 287 9.45 -0.95 -11.79
C GLY A 287 8.06 -0.94 -11.14
N LEU A 288 7.68 -2.05 -10.49
CA LEU A 288 6.35 -2.19 -9.89
C LEU A 288 6.35 -1.58 -8.49
N SER A 289 5.47 -0.63 -8.23
CA SER A 289 5.20 -0.19 -6.86
C SER A 289 4.22 -1.13 -6.17
N ARG A 290 4.17 -1.08 -4.83
CA ARG A 290 3.12 -1.75 -4.05
C ARG A 290 1.72 -1.34 -4.50
N ASP A 291 1.52 -0.07 -4.84
CA ASP A 291 0.20 0.44 -5.23
C ASP A 291 -0.23 -0.11 -6.59
N ASP A 292 0.71 -0.30 -7.53
CA ASP A 292 0.44 -0.96 -8.82
C ASP A 292 -0.03 -2.41 -8.62
N ILE A 293 0.56 -3.13 -7.67
CA ILE A 293 0.12 -4.49 -7.33
C ILE A 293 -1.28 -4.47 -6.73
N ILE A 294 -1.55 -3.55 -5.81
CA ILE A 294 -2.87 -3.43 -5.19
C ILE A 294 -3.92 -3.19 -6.28
N GLU A 295 -3.66 -2.25 -7.19
CA GLU A 295 -4.56 -1.94 -8.29
C GLU A 295 -4.67 -3.09 -9.31
N ALA A 296 -3.59 -3.82 -9.59
CA ALA A 296 -3.63 -4.98 -10.49
C ALA A 296 -4.53 -6.08 -9.92
N VAL A 297 -4.43 -6.34 -8.62
CA VAL A 297 -5.29 -7.30 -7.92
C VAL A 297 -6.74 -6.82 -7.94
N LYS A 298 -7.02 -5.54 -7.65
CA LYS A 298 -8.36 -4.97 -7.71
C LYS A 298 -8.97 -5.06 -9.10
N LEU A 299 -8.20 -4.74 -10.15
CA LEU A 299 -8.62 -4.86 -11.55
C LEU A 299 -8.99 -6.30 -11.91
N ALA A 300 -8.18 -7.27 -11.47
CA ALA A 300 -8.43 -8.68 -11.72
C ALA A 300 -9.65 -9.20 -10.94
N LEU A 301 -9.84 -8.75 -9.69
CA LEU A 301 -11.03 -9.08 -8.88
C LEU A 301 -12.31 -8.52 -9.51
N ASP A 302 -12.31 -7.27 -9.94
CA ASP A 302 -13.46 -6.63 -10.58
C ASP A 302 -13.88 -7.27 -11.90
N HIS A 303 -12.93 -7.93 -12.58
CA HIS A 303 -13.24 -8.67 -13.80
C HIS A 303 -14.07 -9.93 -13.51
N ILE A 304 -13.85 -10.55 -12.34
CA ILE A 304 -14.61 -11.75 -11.90
C ILE A 304 -15.89 -11.34 -11.17
N ASP A 305 -15.80 -10.34 -10.29
CA ASP A 305 -16.89 -9.81 -9.47
C ASP A 305 -17.21 -8.36 -9.84
N LYS A 306 -18.27 -8.19 -10.65
CA LYS A 306 -18.72 -6.85 -11.07
C LYS A 306 -19.33 -6.03 -9.93
N SER A 307 -19.66 -6.63 -8.79
CA SER A 307 -20.16 -5.90 -7.62
C SER A 307 -19.08 -5.12 -6.88
N ARG A 308 -17.79 -5.39 -7.17
CA ARG A 308 -16.61 -4.79 -6.52
C ARG A 308 -16.47 -5.13 -5.04
N LEU A 309 -17.22 -6.12 -4.55
CA LEU A 309 -17.18 -6.52 -3.15
C LEU A 309 -15.77 -7.00 -2.77
N TYR A 310 -15.19 -7.88 -3.59
CA TYR A 310 -13.87 -8.43 -3.29
C TYR A 310 -12.74 -7.42 -3.44
N SER A 311 -12.80 -6.53 -4.44
CA SER A 311 -11.79 -5.50 -4.61
C SER A 311 -11.83 -4.46 -3.49
N SER A 312 -13.01 -4.09 -2.99
CA SER A 312 -13.16 -3.24 -1.80
C SER A 312 -12.63 -3.89 -0.53
N ARG A 313 -12.86 -5.20 -0.32
CA ARG A 313 -12.25 -5.96 0.79
C ARG A 313 -10.73 -5.97 0.71
N PHE A 314 -10.21 -6.25 -0.47
CA PHE A 314 -8.77 -6.29 -0.70
C PHE A 314 -8.11 -4.92 -0.45
N GLU A 315 -8.70 -3.85 -1.00
CA GLU A 315 -8.28 -2.47 -0.77
C GLU A 315 -8.24 -2.12 0.73
N PHE A 316 -9.33 -2.39 1.46
CA PHE A 316 -9.38 -2.13 2.90
C PHE A 316 -8.33 -2.92 3.69
N TYR A 317 -8.12 -4.18 3.35
CA TYR A 317 -7.12 -5.02 4.02
C TYR A 317 -5.69 -4.49 3.80
N MET A 318 -5.39 -4.05 2.58
CA MET A 318 -4.05 -3.55 2.22
C MET A 318 -3.77 -2.15 2.79
N ASN A 319 -4.81 -1.31 2.90
CA ASN A 319 -4.73 0.11 3.25
C ASN A 319 -5.51 0.45 4.53
N THR A 320 -5.61 -0.49 5.47
CA THR A 320 -6.45 -0.37 6.69
C THR A 320 -6.25 0.92 7.50
N ILE A 321 -5.03 1.43 7.54
CA ILE A 321 -4.71 2.67 8.27
C ILE A 321 -5.49 3.87 7.73
N ASP A 322 -5.84 3.85 6.44
CA ASP A 322 -6.60 4.92 5.78
C ASP A 322 -8.11 4.83 6.09
N TYR A 323 -8.56 3.74 6.74
CA TYR A 323 -9.97 3.43 6.95
C TYR A 323 -10.38 3.27 8.42
N LEU A 324 -9.42 3.06 9.32
CA LEU A 324 -9.66 2.90 10.76
C LEU A 324 -9.08 4.08 11.55
N LEU A 325 -9.96 4.78 12.29
CA LEU A 325 -9.55 5.80 13.24
C LEU A 325 -9.84 5.36 14.66
N VAL A 326 -8.89 5.57 15.56
CA VAL A 326 -9.11 5.41 17.00
C VAL A 326 -9.64 6.72 17.57
N GLU A 327 -10.73 6.61 18.32
CA GLU A 327 -11.22 7.69 19.15
C GLU A 327 -10.54 7.61 20.53
N ASP A 328 -9.80 8.68 20.89
CA ASP A 328 -9.21 8.81 22.22
C ASP A 328 -10.25 9.25 23.27
N GLU A 329 -9.83 9.29 24.54
CA GLU A 329 -10.72 9.62 25.68
C GLU A 329 -11.25 11.07 25.62
N GLU A 330 -10.63 11.94 24.82
CA GLU A 330 -11.07 13.32 24.58
C GLU A 330 -11.96 13.43 23.33
N GLY A 331 -12.27 12.31 22.66
CA GLY A 331 -13.06 12.26 21.43
C GLY A 331 -12.28 12.65 20.17
N LYS A 332 -10.95 12.78 20.23
CA LYS A 332 -10.12 13.07 19.06
C LYS A 332 -9.85 11.79 18.28
N LEU A 333 -9.95 11.90 16.96
CA LEU A 333 -9.70 10.80 16.04
C LEU A 333 -8.22 10.79 15.60
N ARG A 334 -7.59 9.62 15.66
CA ARG A 334 -6.20 9.41 15.22
C ARG A 334 -6.10 8.14 14.39
N LEU A 335 -5.13 8.10 13.47
CA LEU A 335 -4.81 6.89 12.70
C LEU A 335 -4.32 5.80 13.65
N LEU A 336 -4.73 4.56 13.39
CA LEU A 336 -4.25 3.40 14.14
C LEU A 336 -3.03 2.78 13.46
N SER A 337 -1.88 2.80 14.13
CA SER A 337 -0.71 2.04 13.71
C SER A 337 -0.41 0.87 14.66
N THR A 338 0.40 -0.09 14.18
CA THR A 338 0.93 -1.15 15.05
C THR A 338 1.80 -0.57 16.17
N PHE A 339 2.45 0.58 15.96
CA PHE A 339 3.21 1.27 17.00
C PHE A 339 2.31 1.75 18.15
N ASP A 340 1.13 2.29 17.85
CA ASP A 340 0.17 2.72 18.87
C ASP A 340 -0.31 1.53 19.72
N ILE A 341 -0.58 0.39 19.07
CA ILE A 341 -0.97 -0.85 19.76
C ILE A 341 0.18 -1.35 20.66
N LYS A 342 1.44 -1.29 20.20
CA LYS A 342 2.60 -1.63 21.04
C LYS A 342 2.69 -0.73 22.26
N LYS A 343 2.50 0.57 22.09
CA LYS A 343 2.50 1.53 23.19
C LYS A 343 1.42 1.18 24.23
N MET A 344 0.19 0.91 23.78
CA MET A 344 -0.90 0.48 24.67
C MET A 344 -0.60 -0.85 25.39
N LEU A 345 0.04 -1.82 24.71
CA LEU A 345 0.49 -3.07 25.34
C LEU A 345 1.49 -2.82 26.46
N MET A 346 2.49 -1.98 26.21
CA MET A 346 3.51 -1.64 27.20
C MET A 346 2.92 -0.90 28.40
N GLU A 347 2.05 0.07 28.14
CA GLU A 347 1.42 0.89 29.19
C GLU A 347 0.41 0.13 30.04
N LYS A 348 -0.21 -0.93 29.53
CA LYS A 348 -1.29 -1.64 30.22
C LYS A 348 -0.88 -3.00 30.79
N TRP A 349 -0.07 -3.75 30.05
CA TRP A 349 0.27 -5.14 30.41
C TRP A 349 1.67 -5.25 30.98
N PHE A 350 2.67 -4.71 30.30
CA PHE A 350 4.08 -4.95 30.63
C PHE A 350 4.69 -3.93 31.59
N ILE A 351 3.91 -3.51 32.62
CA ILE A 351 4.34 -2.55 33.66
C ILE A 351 5.06 -3.25 34.84
N TYR A 352 4.81 -4.55 35.03
CA TYR A 352 5.35 -5.35 36.13
C TYR A 352 6.81 -5.78 35.89
N ASP A 353 7.50 -6.26 36.94
CA ASP A 353 8.92 -6.71 36.96
C ASP A 353 9.28 -7.89 36.03
N PHE A 354 8.42 -8.24 35.08
CA PHE A 354 8.71 -9.22 34.05
C PHE A 354 9.43 -8.57 32.87
N LYS A 355 10.51 -9.22 32.43
CA LYS A 355 11.15 -8.92 31.15
C LYS A 355 10.35 -9.58 30.03
N VAL A 356 10.10 -8.81 28.98
CA VAL A 356 9.40 -9.26 27.78
C VAL A 356 10.33 -9.13 26.58
N ASP A 357 10.35 -10.15 25.74
CA ASP A 357 11.08 -10.11 24.48
C ASP A 357 10.32 -9.23 23.47
N GLU A 358 11.03 -8.37 22.73
CA GLU A 358 10.42 -7.46 21.76
C GLU A 358 9.63 -8.22 20.68
N ALA A 359 10.07 -9.43 20.31
CA ALA A 359 9.36 -10.27 19.36
C ALA A 359 7.94 -10.63 19.85
N ILE A 360 7.74 -10.80 21.16
CA ILE A 360 6.42 -11.07 21.76
C ILE A 360 5.52 -9.85 21.60
N ILE A 361 6.03 -8.65 21.94
CA ILE A 361 5.28 -7.39 21.80
C ILE A 361 4.89 -7.16 20.33
N ASN A 362 5.85 -7.35 19.41
CA ASN A 362 5.66 -7.17 17.99
C ASN A 362 4.61 -8.14 17.43
N ASN A 363 4.62 -9.40 17.89
CA ASN A 363 3.63 -10.39 17.49
C ASN A 363 2.23 -10.05 18.02
N LEU A 364 2.09 -9.74 19.31
CA LEU A 364 0.80 -9.34 19.91
C LEU A 364 0.20 -8.10 19.22
N ALA A 365 1.01 -7.07 18.99
CA ALA A 365 0.54 -5.85 18.34
C ALA A 365 0.11 -6.11 16.90
N SER A 366 0.89 -6.90 16.16
CA SER A 366 0.54 -7.27 14.78
C SER A 366 -0.72 -8.12 14.73
N LYS A 367 -0.91 -9.02 15.70
CA LYS A 367 -2.08 -9.88 15.81
C LYS A 367 -3.34 -9.09 16.12
N VAL A 368 -3.31 -8.16 17.08
CA VAL A 368 -4.46 -7.29 17.36
C VAL A 368 -4.80 -6.39 16.18
N PHE A 369 -3.78 -5.85 15.49
CA PHE A 369 -4.02 -5.09 14.26
C PHE A 369 -4.67 -5.95 13.17
N GLU A 370 -4.24 -7.20 13.03
CA GLU A 370 -4.84 -8.16 12.11
C GLU A 370 -6.28 -8.53 12.50
N ASP A 371 -6.57 -8.68 13.79
CA ASP A 371 -7.94 -8.94 14.24
C ASP A 371 -8.86 -7.76 13.96
N LEU A 372 -8.40 -6.53 14.18
CA LEU A 372 -9.12 -5.33 13.78
C LEU A 372 -9.38 -5.29 12.27
N ARG A 373 -8.37 -5.62 11.46
CA ARG A 373 -8.55 -5.76 10.01
C ARG A 373 -9.66 -6.73 9.68
N LEU A 374 -9.61 -7.94 10.21
CA LEU A 374 -10.55 -9.00 9.88
C LEU A 374 -11.98 -8.69 10.35
N ILE A 375 -12.14 -8.06 11.52
CA ILE A 375 -13.44 -7.66 12.06
C ILE A 375 -14.10 -6.63 11.14
N TYR A 376 -13.36 -5.56 10.79
CA TYR A 376 -13.89 -4.46 9.98
C TYR A 376 -13.87 -4.74 8.46
N LEU A 377 -13.19 -5.81 8.02
CA LEU A 377 -13.16 -6.24 6.62
C LEU A 377 -14.57 -6.50 6.07
N SER A 378 -15.46 -7.03 6.90
CA SER A 378 -16.86 -7.28 6.50
C SER A 378 -17.65 -5.99 6.23
N ALA A 379 -17.27 -4.89 6.89
CA ALA A 379 -17.84 -3.56 6.70
C ALA A 379 -17.17 -2.76 5.57
N SER A 380 -16.04 -3.22 5.03
CA SER A 380 -15.28 -2.54 3.97
C SER A 380 -16.08 -2.06 2.75
N PRO A 381 -17.14 -2.74 2.26
CA PRO A 381 -17.89 -2.28 1.09
C PRO A 381 -18.69 -0.99 1.36
N GLN A 382 -18.89 -0.66 2.64
CA GLN A 382 -19.60 0.54 3.10
C GLN A 382 -18.65 1.65 3.54
N ILE A 383 -17.33 1.38 3.60
CA ILE A 383 -16.32 2.33 4.06
C ILE A 383 -15.82 3.13 2.85
N VAL A 384 -16.02 4.44 2.87
CA VAL A 384 -15.67 5.37 1.78
C VAL A 384 -14.31 6.01 2.08
N PHE A 385 -13.50 6.21 1.04
CA PHE A 385 -12.19 6.85 1.11
C PHE A 385 -12.24 8.25 1.76
N LEU A 386 -11.15 8.60 2.47
CA LEU A 386 -10.91 9.88 3.16
C LEU A 386 -11.21 11.13 2.32
N GLN A 387 -11.17 11.04 0.99
CA GLN A 387 -11.25 12.19 0.10
C GLN A 387 -12.66 12.65 -0.30
N ASN A 388 -13.72 11.86 -0.07
CA ASN A 388 -15.09 12.30 -0.34
C ASN A 388 -16.08 11.72 0.68
N GLU A 389 -16.53 12.57 1.61
CA GLU A 389 -17.73 12.44 2.44
C GLU A 389 -18.07 11.03 2.97
N GLN A 390 -17.40 10.72 4.09
CA GLN A 390 -17.81 9.84 5.20
C GLN A 390 -18.28 8.41 4.87
N SER A 391 -17.39 7.46 5.11
CA SER A 391 -17.62 6.39 6.10
C SER A 391 -16.27 5.85 6.56
N ILE A 392 -15.72 6.45 7.62
CA ILE A 392 -14.52 5.95 8.31
C ILE A 392 -15.00 5.16 9.52
N ALA A 393 -14.46 3.94 9.72
CA ALA A 393 -14.82 3.16 10.89
C ALA A 393 -14.07 3.72 12.12
N LYS A 394 -14.85 4.21 13.09
CA LYS A 394 -14.34 4.65 14.39
C LYS A 394 -14.21 3.43 15.30
N VAL A 395 -13.01 3.24 15.83
CA VAL A 395 -12.70 2.19 16.78
C VAL A 395 -12.48 2.82 18.15
N SER A 396 -13.31 2.48 19.12
CA SER A 396 -13.12 2.94 20.50
C SER A 396 -11.84 2.33 21.09
N LYS A 397 -11.05 3.13 21.81
CA LYS A 397 -9.87 2.65 22.55
C LYS A 397 -10.18 1.43 23.44
N SER A 398 -11.33 1.43 24.12
CA SER A 398 -11.79 0.31 24.98
C SER A 398 -11.94 -1.02 24.23
N PHE A 399 -12.34 -0.98 22.95
CA PHE A 399 -12.43 -2.18 22.11
C PHE A 399 -11.04 -2.74 21.77
N ILE A 400 -10.09 -1.85 21.43
CA ILE A 400 -8.69 -2.25 21.20
C ILE A 400 -8.12 -2.88 22.46
N GLU A 401 -8.37 -2.26 23.62
CA GLU A 401 -7.96 -2.80 24.91
C GLU A 401 -8.57 -4.16 25.25
N HIS A 402 -9.81 -4.42 24.83
CA HIS A 402 -10.42 -5.74 24.98
C HIS A 402 -9.74 -6.78 24.10
N LEU A 403 -9.39 -6.43 22.85
CA LEU A 403 -8.60 -7.31 21.97
C LEU A 403 -7.21 -7.60 22.55
N LEU A 404 -6.54 -6.57 23.10
CA LEU A 404 -5.25 -6.75 23.78
C LEU A 404 -5.38 -7.72 24.97
N ASP A 405 -6.40 -7.56 25.83
CA ASP A 405 -6.66 -8.46 26.96
C ASP A 405 -6.88 -9.91 26.50
N SER A 406 -7.68 -10.10 25.43
CA SER A 406 -7.91 -11.42 24.83
C SER A 406 -6.62 -12.04 24.30
N GLU A 407 -5.82 -11.30 23.52
CA GLU A 407 -4.59 -11.83 22.94
C GLU A 407 -3.53 -12.13 23.99
N VAL A 408 -3.37 -11.29 25.02
CA VAL A 408 -2.47 -11.59 26.14
C VAL A 408 -2.93 -12.84 26.90
N ARG A 409 -4.24 -12.99 27.13
CA ARG A 409 -4.80 -14.18 27.79
C ARG A 409 -4.54 -15.46 26.99
N ILE A 410 -4.63 -15.40 25.66
CA ILE A 410 -4.46 -16.56 24.77
C ILE A 410 -2.99 -16.90 24.59
N GLN A 411 -2.15 -15.91 24.25
CA GLN A 411 -0.75 -16.11 23.87
C GLN A 411 0.18 -16.24 25.08
N LEU A 412 -0.16 -15.59 26.20
CA LEU A 412 0.66 -15.50 27.42
C LEU A 412 -0.14 -15.95 28.68
N PRO A 413 -0.75 -17.14 28.69
CA PRO A 413 -1.77 -17.51 29.67
C PRO A 413 -1.26 -17.56 31.12
N HIS A 414 0.00 -17.97 31.32
CA HIS A 414 0.60 -18.00 32.66
C HIS A 414 0.87 -16.60 33.20
N TYR A 415 1.41 -15.73 32.35
CA TYR A 415 1.64 -14.33 32.69
C TYR A 415 0.33 -13.61 33.00
N TYR A 416 -0.70 -13.78 32.16
CA TYR A 416 -2.04 -13.23 32.37
C TYR A 416 -2.60 -13.60 33.76
N LYS A 417 -2.49 -14.88 34.15
CA LYS A 417 -2.94 -15.34 35.48
C LYS A 417 -2.18 -14.69 36.63
N ILE A 418 -0.89 -14.41 36.45
CA ILE A 418 -0.05 -13.77 37.46
C ILE A 418 -0.44 -12.32 37.65
N VAL A 419 -0.52 -11.55 36.56
CA VAL A 419 -0.78 -10.10 36.64
C VAL A 419 -2.22 -9.75 37.02
N LYS A 420 -3.17 -10.67 36.81
CA LYS A 420 -4.57 -10.52 37.25
C LYS A 420 -4.81 -11.01 38.69
N SER A 421 -3.80 -11.57 39.34
CA SER A 421 -3.88 -12.01 40.74
C SER A 421 -3.78 -10.82 41.69
N GLU A 422 -4.47 -10.88 42.83
CA GLU A 422 -4.31 -9.90 43.93
C GLU A 422 -2.87 -9.93 44.49
N ASP A 423 -2.26 -11.12 44.55
CA ASP A 423 -0.84 -11.30 44.86
C ASP A 423 -0.10 -11.97 43.68
N PRO A 424 0.53 -11.18 42.79
CA PRO A 424 1.29 -11.70 41.65
C PRO A 424 2.49 -12.57 42.07
N THR A 425 3.13 -12.27 43.21
CA THR A 425 4.33 -12.98 43.66
C THR A 425 3.97 -14.38 44.14
N ALA A 426 2.95 -14.50 44.99
CA ALA A 426 2.44 -15.80 45.42
C ALA A 426 1.92 -16.61 44.22
N LYS A 427 1.18 -15.96 43.31
CA LYS A 427 0.64 -16.66 42.13
C LYS A 427 1.71 -17.17 41.19
N LYS A 428 2.79 -16.40 41.01
CA LYS A 428 3.96 -16.82 40.23
C LYS A 428 4.57 -18.10 40.81
N ILE A 429 4.80 -18.15 42.13
CA ILE A 429 5.36 -19.34 42.81
C ILE A 429 4.42 -20.55 42.68
N GLU A 430 3.11 -20.33 42.88
CA GLU A 430 2.09 -21.38 42.72
C GLU A 430 2.15 -22.00 41.31
N ILE A 431 2.18 -21.17 40.27
CA ILE A 431 2.23 -21.63 38.86
C ILE A 431 3.54 -22.38 38.57
N ILE A 432 4.68 -21.88 39.05
CA ILE A 432 5.98 -22.56 38.88
C ILE A 432 5.93 -23.96 39.50
N ASN A 433 5.40 -24.09 40.71
CA ASN A 433 5.26 -25.38 41.40
C ASN A 433 4.33 -26.33 40.65
N GLN A 434 3.17 -25.85 40.20
CA GLN A 434 2.22 -26.65 39.40
C GLN A 434 2.85 -27.17 38.10
N LEU A 435 3.54 -26.30 37.36
CA LEU A 435 4.22 -26.66 36.12
C LEU A 435 5.32 -27.69 36.35
N THR A 436 6.12 -27.52 37.41
CA THR A 436 7.21 -28.43 37.76
C THR A 436 6.69 -29.80 38.19
N GLN A 437 5.67 -29.84 39.04
CA GLN A 437 5.04 -31.10 39.47
C GLN A 437 4.40 -31.83 38.28
N ARG A 438 3.69 -31.10 37.41
CA ARG A 438 3.11 -31.68 36.18
C ARG A 438 4.18 -32.22 35.25
N SER A 439 5.29 -31.50 35.07
CA SER A 439 6.43 -31.96 34.28
C SER A 439 7.03 -33.26 34.83
N ILE A 440 7.24 -33.34 36.15
CA ILE A 440 7.77 -34.56 36.80
C ILE A 440 6.82 -35.75 36.58
N SER A 441 5.52 -35.53 36.74
CA SER A 441 4.51 -36.58 36.52
C SER A 441 4.53 -37.08 35.07
N LEU A 442 4.56 -36.17 34.10
CA LEU A 442 4.58 -36.51 32.67
C LEU A 442 5.88 -37.20 32.25
N PHE A 443 7.03 -36.80 32.80
CA PHE A 443 8.28 -37.51 32.55
C PHE A 443 8.25 -38.94 33.12
N LYS A 444 7.69 -39.14 34.31
CA LYS A 444 7.51 -40.48 34.90
C LYS A 444 6.59 -41.35 34.04
N GLU A 445 5.50 -40.78 33.53
CA GLU A 445 4.58 -41.47 32.60
C GLU A 445 5.29 -41.83 31.30
N ALA A 446 6.06 -40.91 30.71
CA ALA A 446 6.81 -41.14 29.49
C ALA A 446 7.88 -42.26 29.63
N LEU A 447 8.48 -42.43 30.82
CA LEU A 447 9.48 -43.47 31.08
C LEU A 447 8.92 -44.89 31.09
N ILE A 448 7.62 -45.06 31.40
CA ILE A 448 6.96 -46.37 31.47
C ILE A 448 6.04 -46.64 30.26
N GLU A 449 5.80 -45.62 29.44
CA GLU A 449 5.04 -45.71 28.19
C GLU A 449 5.80 -46.51 27.13
N ARG A 450 5.08 -47.35 26.38
CA ARG A 450 5.64 -48.23 25.36
C ARG A 450 5.41 -47.71 23.94
N ASP A 451 4.38 -46.90 23.70
CA ASP A 451 4.16 -46.26 22.40
C ASP A 451 5.06 -45.05 22.22
N LEU A 452 6.00 -45.13 21.27
CA LEU A 452 6.95 -44.06 20.96
C LEU A 452 6.27 -42.72 20.64
N ARG A 453 5.13 -42.72 19.93
CA ARG A 453 4.42 -41.46 19.63
C ARG A 453 3.94 -40.80 20.91
N ARG A 454 3.35 -41.60 21.79
CA ARG A 454 2.87 -41.14 23.09
C ARG A 454 4.01 -40.68 24.00
N VAL A 455 5.15 -41.38 24.00
CA VAL A 455 6.38 -40.96 24.70
C VAL A 455 6.80 -39.56 24.24
N CYS A 456 6.86 -39.33 22.93
CA CYS A 456 7.24 -38.02 22.37
C CYS A 456 6.25 -36.92 22.78
N ASP A 457 4.95 -37.17 22.73
CA ASP A 457 3.93 -36.20 23.13
C ASP A 457 4.06 -35.82 24.61
N LEU A 458 4.18 -36.83 25.49
CA LEU A 458 4.36 -36.62 26.93
C LEU A 458 5.64 -35.84 27.23
N PHE A 459 6.74 -36.21 26.57
CA PHE A 459 8.02 -35.52 26.71
C PHE A 459 7.93 -34.06 26.29
N ASN A 460 7.31 -33.77 25.14
CA ASN A 460 7.17 -32.40 24.63
C ASN A 460 6.34 -31.53 25.57
N VAL A 461 5.24 -32.05 26.12
CA VAL A 461 4.43 -31.30 27.10
C VAL A 461 5.19 -31.10 28.41
N ALA A 462 5.93 -32.12 28.88
CA ALA A 462 6.75 -32.01 30.07
C ALA A 462 7.86 -30.96 29.91
N ALA A 463 8.61 -31.03 28.79
CA ALA A 463 9.67 -30.08 28.45
C ALA A 463 9.12 -28.65 28.33
N TYR A 464 7.96 -28.46 27.69
CA TYR A 464 7.29 -27.17 27.64
C TYR A 464 7.00 -26.62 29.04
N ASN A 465 6.41 -27.42 29.93
CA ASN A 465 6.09 -27.00 31.30
C ASN A 465 7.35 -26.60 32.07
N LEU A 466 8.43 -27.37 31.94
CA LEU A 466 9.68 -27.12 32.64
C LEU A 466 10.37 -25.83 32.14
N VAL A 467 10.47 -25.65 30.82
CA VAL A 467 11.04 -24.42 30.22
C VAL A 467 10.20 -23.20 30.62
N THR A 468 8.87 -23.33 30.61
CA THR A 468 7.95 -22.27 31.04
C THR A 468 8.15 -21.92 32.51
N ALA A 469 8.25 -22.91 33.40
CA ALA A 469 8.52 -22.71 34.82
C ALA A 469 9.87 -22.01 35.05
N PHE A 470 10.90 -22.41 34.29
CA PHE A 470 12.22 -21.80 34.37
C PHE A 470 12.19 -20.33 33.92
N LEU A 471 11.57 -20.01 32.77
CA LEU A 471 11.42 -18.63 32.31
C LEU A 471 10.70 -17.78 33.35
N LEU A 472 9.61 -18.28 33.93
CA LEU A 472 8.92 -17.58 35.01
C LEU A 472 9.83 -17.35 36.21
N SER A 473 10.63 -18.34 36.63
CA SER A 473 11.53 -18.21 37.80
C SER A 473 12.50 -17.03 37.66
N ILE A 474 12.98 -16.77 36.44
CA ILE A 474 13.89 -15.65 36.12
C ILE A 474 13.14 -14.38 35.67
N SER A 475 11.83 -14.30 35.94
CA SER A 475 10.96 -13.18 35.56
C SER A 475 10.95 -12.87 34.06
N GLN A 476 10.99 -13.91 33.22
CA GLN A 476 10.80 -13.80 31.77
C GLN A 476 9.42 -14.33 31.39
N ILE A 477 8.77 -13.67 30.45
CA ILE A 477 7.41 -14.03 30.03
C ILE A 477 7.44 -15.23 29.06
N PRO A 478 6.87 -16.39 29.43
CA PRO A 478 6.72 -17.50 28.52
C PRO A 478 5.51 -17.31 27.60
N THR A 479 5.58 -17.91 26.42
CA THR A 479 4.51 -17.97 25.43
C THR A 479 3.89 -19.37 25.35
N ILE A 480 2.80 -19.50 24.59
CA ILE A 480 2.24 -20.82 24.22
C ILE A 480 3.12 -21.61 23.22
N VAL A 481 4.11 -20.97 22.59
CA VAL A 481 4.96 -21.60 21.57
C VAL A 481 6.26 -22.11 22.19
N HIS A 482 6.41 -23.44 22.29
CA HIS A 482 7.58 -24.06 22.93
C HIS A 482 8.92 -23.64 22.31
N VAL A 483 9.00 -23.64 20.97
CA VAL A 483 10.22 -23.25 20.24
C VAL A 483 10.66 -21.83 20.58
N LEU A 484 9.71 -20.89 20.69
CA LEU A 484 10.00 -19.51 21.05
C LEU A 484 10.53 -19.42 22.48
N ASN A 485 9.93 -20.15 23.43
CA ASN A 485 10.40 -20.21 24.81
C ASN A 485 11.83 -20.77 24.91
N CYS A 486 12.15 -21.81 24.13
CA CYS A 486 13.51 -22.35 24.06
C CYS A 486 14.50 -21.32 23.49
N ASN A 487 14.12 -20.58 22.44
CA ASN A 487 14.98 -19.53 21.86
C ASN A 487 15.25 -18.38 22.85
N ILE A 488 14.23 -17.97 23.60
CA ILE A 488 14.39 -16.97 24.68
C ILE A 488 15.38 -17.50 25.73
N LEU A 489 15.17 -18.73 26.20
CA LEU A 489 16.03 -19.36 27.20
C LEU A 489 17.49 -19.47 26.71
N MET A 490 17.71 -19.94 25.48
CA MET A 490 19.03 -20.02 24.87
C MET A 490 19.72 -18.66 24.77
N THR A 491 18.97 -17.61 24.43
CA THR A 491 19.50 -16.23 24.37
C THR A 491 19.96 -15.75 25.74
N ILE A 492 19.21 -16.09 26.80
CA ILE A 492 19.56 -15.75 28.18
C ILE A 492 20.80 -16.52 28.62
N ILE A 493 20.85 -17.84 28.39
CA ILE A 493 22.02 -18.68 28.73
C ILE A 493 23.28 -18.15 28.04
N LYS A 494 23.20 -17.82 26.74
CA LYS A 494 24.33 -17.23 25.99
C LYS A 494 24.82 -15.90 26.56
N LYS A 495 23.92 -15.09 27.14
CA LYS A 495 24.27 -13.83 27.80
C LYS A 495 24.93 -14.03 29.17
N ILE A 496 24.61 -15.12 29.88
CA ILE A 496 25.20 -15.46 31.18
C ILE A 496 26.59 -16.09 31.02
N LEU A 497 26.81 -16.84 29.93
CA LEU A 497 28.08 -17.53 29.65
C LEU A 497 29.14 -16.64 28.97
N LYS A 498 28.80 -15.40 28.62
CA LYS A 498 29.75 -14.37 28.17
C LYS A 498 30.06 -13.46 29.34
#